data_AF-A0A3M2SSE0-F1
#
_entry.id   AF-A0A3M2SSE0-F1
#
_cell.length_a   1.000
_cell.length_b   1.000
_cell.length_c   1.000
_cell.angle_alpha   90.00
_cell.angle_beta   90.00
_cell.angle_gamma   90.00
#
_symmetry.space_group_name_H-M   'P 1'
#
loop_
_entity.id
_entity.type
_entity.pdbx_description
1 polymer ?
#
loop_
_entity_poly.entity_id
_entity_poly.type
_entity_poly.pdbx_seq_one_letter_code
_entity_poly.pdbx_strand_id
1 'polypeptide(L)' 'DSRPDRDQPFYHLFAETEATYYVAYVSEQNLELDVSGEPLDHPEVGDMFNAFQDGRYFLAGPVN' A
#
# COMPACT_ATOMS: atom_id res chain seq x y z
N ASP A 1 -24.64 -3.36 7.72
CA ASP A 1 -23.86 -2.50 8.61
C ASP A 1 -22.44 -2.52 8.08
N SER A 2 -21.96 -1.38 7.60
CA SER A 2 -20.70 -1.27 6.83
C SER A 2 -19.67 -0.43 7.59
N ARG A 3 -19.85 -0.29 8.91
CA ARG A 3 -18.98 0.53 9.73
C ARG A 3 -17.72 -0.29 10.04
N PRO A 4 -16.52 0.22 9.71
CA PRO A 4 -15.29 -0.44 10.08
C PRO A 4 -15.20 -0.62 11.60
N ASP A 5 -14.70 -1.78 12.04
CA ASP A 5 -14.39 -2.03 13.45
C ASP A 5 -13.54 -0.90 14.03
N ARG A 6 -13.89 -0.44 15.24
CA ARG A 6 -13.30 0.76 15.84
C ARG A 6 -11.82 0.59 16.20
N ASP A 7 -11.43 -0.63 16.54
CA ASP A 7 -10.09 -0.93 17.06
C ASP A 7 -9.15 -1.51 15.97
N GLN A 8 -9.60 -1.53 14.70
CA GLN A 8 -8.78 -2.02 13.60
C GLN A 8 -7.77 -0.97 13.09
N PRO A 9 -6.64 -1.39 12.50
CA PRO A 9 -5.69 -0.48 11.90
C PRO A 9 -6.20 0.14 10.59
N PHE A 10 -5.70 1.34 10.32
CA PHE A 10 -5.85 2.03 9.05
C PHE A 10 -4.50 2.07 8.35
N TYR A 11 -4.54 1.92 7.02
CA TYR A 11 -3.36 1.87 6.18
C TYR A 11 -3.38 3.01 5.16
N HIS A 12 -2.21 3.59 4.96
CA HIS A 12 -1.91 4.38 3.77
C HIS A 12 -1.63 3.43 2.62
N LEU A 13 -2.43 3.51 1.57
CA LEU A 13 -2.30 2.68 0.38
C LEU A 13 -1.83 3.55 -0.78
N PHE A 14 -0.72 3.15 -1.41
CA PHE A 14 -0.35 3.60 -2.74
C PHE A 14 -1.05 2.69 -3.74
N ALA A 15 -1.85 3.26 -4.64
CA ALA A 15 -2.66 2.50 -5.57
C ALA A 15 -2.50 3.04 -7.00
N GLU A 16 -2.62 2.15 -7.97
CA GLU A 16 -2.67 2.50 -9.38
C GLU A 16 -3.96 2.01 -10.01
N THR A 17 -4.36 2.70 -11.06
CA THR A 17 -5.43 2.30 -11.98
C THR A 17 -4.87 2.35 -13.39
N GLU A 18 -5.63 1.86 -14.35
CA GLU A 18 -5.27 1.93 -15.78
C GLU A 18 -4.99 3.37 -16.29
N ALA A 19 -5.46 4.40 -15.57
CA ALA A 19 -5.35 5.80 -16.00
C ALA A 19 -4.50 6.70 -15.09
N THR A 20 -4.31 6.34 -13.81
CA THR A 20 -3.66 7.22 -12.83
C THR A 20 -3.18 6.48 -11.59
N TYR A 21 -2.28 7.14 -10.85
CA TYR A 21 -1.82 6.78 -9.53
C TYR A 21 -2.52 7.64 -8.46
N TYR A 22 -2.76 7.08 -7.27
CA TYR A 22 -3.33 7.81 -6.14
C TYR A 22 -2.96 7.20 -4.79
N VAL A 23 -3.02 8.03 -3.74
CA VAL A 23 -2.87 7.60 -2.34
C VAL A 23 -4.23 7.59 -1.66
N ALA A 24 -4.53 6.52 -0.93
CA ALA A 24 -5.78 6.35 -0.20
C ALA A 24 -5.54 5.98 1.27
N TYR A 25 -6.59 6.18 2.07
CA TYR A 25 -6.65 5.75 3.45
C TYR A 25 -7.76 4.72 3.57
N VAL A 26 -7.40 3.50 3.97
CA VAL A 26 -8.32 2.36 3.97
C VAL A 26 -8.18 1.57 5.27
N SER A 27 -9.30 1.04 5.76
CA SER A 27 -9.31 0.16 6.93
C SER A 27 -8.88 -1.26 6.54
N GLU A 28 -8.28 -2.00 7.46
CA GLU A 28 -7.85 -3.39 7.23
C GLU A 28 -8.94 -4.27 6.60
N GLN A 29 -10.18 -4.15 7.06
CA GLN A 29 -11.34 -4.90 6.54
C GLN A 29 -11.64 -4.69 5.05
N ASN A 30 -11.11 -3.64 4.44
CA ASN A 30 -11.29 -3.32 3.02
C ASN A 30 -10.04 -3.65 2.20
N LEU A 31 -9.06 -4.37 2.79
CA LEU A 31 -7.86 -4.83 2.10
C LEU A 31 -7.98 -6.31 1.75
N GLU A 32 -7.50 -6.65 0.56
CA GLU A 32 -7.26 -8.03 0.14
C GLU A 32 -5.75 -8.25 -0.04
N LEU A 33 -5.31 -9.47 0.23
CA LEU A 33 -3.91 -9.83 0.05
C LEU A 33 -3.59 -9.85 -1.45
N ASP A 34 -2.64 -9.03 -1.87
CA ASP A 34 -2.04 -9.19 -3.19
C ASP A 34 -1.17 -10.45 -3.24
N VAL A 35 -1.50 -11.34 -4.17
CA VAL A 35 -0.79 -12.60 -4.43
C VAL A 35 -0.09 -12.59 -5.79
N SER A 36 -0.20 -11.51 -6.56
CA SER A 36 0.45 -11.38 -7.87
C SER A 36 1.97 -11.32 -7.73
N GLY A 37 2.45 -10.62 -6.69
CA GLY A 37 3.88 -10.37 -6.49
C GLY A 37 4.47 -9.43 -7.53
N GLU A 38 3.64 -8.68 -8.24
CA GLU A 38 4.09 -7.69 -9.21
C GLU A 38 4.44 -6.37 -8.49
N PRO A 39 5.46 -5.63 -8.97
CA PRO A 39 5.77 -4.31 -8.43
C PRO A 39 4.69 -3.30 -8.82
N LEU A 40 4.42 -2.37 -7.91
CA LEU A 40 3.60 -1.18 -8.13
C LEU A 40 4.43 -0.07 -8.81
N ASP A 41 3.91 0.53 -9.88
CA ASP A 41 4.61 1.56 -10.68
C ASP A 41 4.36 3.00 -10.18
N HIS A 42 3.84 3.15 -8.96
CA HIS A 42 3.49 4.45 -8.38
C HIS A 42 4.74 5.32 -8.12
N PRO A 43 4.80 6.58 -8.60
CA PRO A 43 6.01 7.41 -8.54
C PRO A 43 6.54 7.64 -7.12
N GLU A 44 5.65 7.88 -6.14
CA GLU A 44 6.03 8.07 -4.73
C GLU A 44 6.60 6.81 -4.05
N VAL A 45 6.39 5.61 -4.63
CA VAL A 45 6.95 4.37 -4.08
C VAL A 45 8.48 4.40 -4.14
N GLY A 46 9.05 4.94 -5.22
CA GLY A 46 10.50 5.06 -5.36
C GLY A 46 11.15 6.04 -4.38
N ASP A 47 10.37 6.98 -3.82
CA ASP A 47 10.86 7.95 -2.83
C ASP A 47 10.82 7.39 -1.40
N MET A 48 9.83 6.52 -1.10
CA MET A 48 9.60 5.99 0.24
C MET A 48 10.19 4.59 0.47
N PHE A 49 10.27 3.79 -0.59
CA PHE A 49 10.69 2.41 -0.54
C PHE A 49 11.97 2.18 -1.36
N ASN A 50 12.79 1.25 -0.85
CA ASN A 50 13.95 0.70 -1.53
C ASN A 50 13.52 -0.36 -2.55
N ALA A 51 14.46 -1.22 -2.94
CA ALA A 51 14.25 -2.33 -3.85
C ALA A 51 13.02 -3.18 -3.49
N PHE A 52 12.25 -3.52 -4.52
CA PHE A 52 11.24 -4.55 -4.48
C PHE A 52 11.92 -5.92 -4.52
N GLN A 53 11.74 -6.73 -3.48
CA GLN A 53 12.32 -8.07 -3.38
C GLN A 53 11.31 -9.03 -2.75
N ASP A 54 11.22 -10.24 -3.30
CA ASP A 54 10.32 -11.31 -2.83
C ASP A 54 8.84 -10.88 -2.70
N GLY A 55 8.36 -10.07 -3.66
CA GLY A 55 6.97 -9.60 -3.70
C GLY A 55 6.65 -8.49 -2.70
N ARG A 56 7.67 -7.83 -2.11
CA ARG A 56 7.48 -6.79 -1.09
C ARG A 56 8.46 -5.64 -1.23
N TYR A 57 8.00 -4.46 -0.82
CA TYR A 57 8.84 -3.27 -0.71
C TYR A 57 9.50 -3.18 0.66
N PHE A 58 10.79 -2.85 0.67
CA PHE A 58 11.53 -2.57 1.91
C PHE A 58 11.59 -1.07 2.15
N LEU A 59 11.38 -0.62 3.38
CA LEU A 59 11.44 0.79 3.72
C LEU A 59 12.86 1.36 3.52
N ALA A 60 12.93 2.56 2.95
CA ALA A 60 14.18 3.29 2.77
C ALA A 60 14.62 3.99 4.06
N GLY A 61 15.08 3.21 5.04
CA GLY A 61 15.65 3.73 6.29
C GLY A 61 14.67 3.80 7.46
N PRO A 62 15.09 4.37 8.61
CA PRO A 62 14.27 4.41 9.81
C PRO A 62 13.06 5.33 9.59
N VAL A 63 11.87 4.78 9.81
CA VAL A 63 10.63 5.55 9.91
C VAL A 63 10.69 6.31 11.24
N ASN A 64 10.71 7.65 11.18
CA ASN A 64 10.71 8.53 12.36
C ASN A 64 9.45 8.37 13.21
#